data_AF-A0A948KQE2-F1
#
_entry.id   AF-A0A948KQE2-F1
#
_cell.length_a   1.000
_cell.length_b   1.000
_cell.length_c   1.000
_cell.angle_alpha   90.00
_cell.angle_beta   90.00
_cell.angle_gamma   90.00
#
_symmetry.space_group_name_H-M   'P 1'
#
loop_
_entity.id
_entity.type
_entity.pdbx_description
1 polymer ?
#
loop_
_entity_poly.entity_id
_entity_poly.type
_entity_poly.pdbx_seq_one_letter_code
_entity_poly.pdbx_strand_id
1 'polypeptide(L)'
;MNKRTIICIILTLLLSAPSLNRIPRMLPFFDAEVRAKAPHGVEELRKQGIWVVNTKLQSIQKQETSTCFTFEHRYRSRGSVADPEEITICL
;
A
#
# COMPACT_ATOMS: atom_id res chain seq x y z
N MET A 1 -14.34 -5.25 -40.35
CA MET A 1 -13.71 -4.57 -39.20
C MET A 1 -12.24 -4.97 -39.16
N ASN A 2 -11.31 -4.02 -39.38
CA ASN A 2 -9.90 -4.33 -39.63
C ASN A 2 -9.19 -4.85 -38.37
N LYS A 3 -8.45 -5.96 -38.49
CA LYS A 3 -7.70 -6.59 -37.39
C LYS A 3 -6.71 -5.62 -36.70
N ARG A 4 -6.25 -4.59 -37.42
CA ARG A 4 -5.36 -3.52 -36.91
C ARG A 4 -6.02 -2.65 -35.84
N THR A 5 -7.32 -2.40 -35.92
CA THR A 5 -8.04 -1.54 -34.96
C THR A 5 -8.19 -2.21 -33.61
N ILE A 6 -8.38 -3.54 -33.59
CA ILE A 6 -8.52 -4.33 -32.36
C ILE A 6 -7.21 -4.36 -31.58
N ILE A 7 -6.08 -4.49 -32.27
CA ILE A 7 -4.74 -4.53 -31.64
C ILE A 7 -4.44 -3.20 -30.95
N CYS A 8 -4.73 -2.07 -31.59
CA CYS A 8 -4.50 -0.75 -30.98
C CYS A 8 -5.34 -0.55 -29.71
N ILE A 9 -6.61 -0.96 -29.71
CA ILE A 9 -7.48 -0.81 -28.52
C ILE A 9 -6.95 -1.63 -27.34
N ILE A 10 -6.52 -2.87 -27.60
CA ILE A 10 -5.96 -3.75 -26.56
C ILE A 10 -4.64 -3.17 -26.01
N LEU A 11 -3.78 -2.65 -26.89
CA LEU A 11 -2.50 -2.07 -26.48
C LEU A 11 -2.71 -0.81 -25.60
N THR A 12 -3.66 0.05 -25.96
CA THR A 12 -3.98 1.26 -25.19
C THR A 12 -4.55 0.93 -23.81
N LEU A 13 -5.39 -0.12 -23.70
CA LEU A 13 -5.89 -0.58 -22.40
C LEU A 13 -4.75 -1.08 -21.50
N LEU A 14 -3.81 -1.86 -22.04
CA LEU A 14 -2.68 -2.39 -21.28
C LEU A 14 -1.70 -1.30 -20.82
N LEU A 15 -1.45 -0.28 -21.65
CA LEU A 15 -0.59 0.86 -21.32
C LEU A 15 -1.23 1.83 -20.32
N SER A 16 -2.56 1.86 -20.23
CA SER A 16 -3.33 2.72 -19.29
C SER A 16 -3.47 2.14 -17.87
N ALA A 17 -2.90 0.97 -17.60
CA ALA A 17 -2.93 0.32 -16.29
C ALA A 17 -1.72 0.60 -15.34
N PRO A 18 -0.96 1.72 -15.38
CA PRO A 18 0.27 1.81 -14.60
C PRO A 18 0.06 2.19 -13.12
N SER A 19 -1.16 2.35 -12.61
CA SER A 19 -1.38 2.87 -11.24
C SER A 19 -1.95 1.86 -10.23
N LEU A 20 -2.51 0.73 -10.65
CA LEU A 20 -3.12 -0.25 -9.74
C LEU A 20 -2.10 -1.06 -8.92
N ASN A 21 -0.84 -1.15 -9.38
CA ASN A 21 0.21 -1.88 -8.66
C ASN A 21 0.79 -1.11 -7.45
N ARG A 22 0.47 0.18 -7.27
CA ARG A 22 0.95 0.95 -6.11
C ARG A 22 0.07 0.84 -4.88
N ILE A 23 -1.17 0.37 -5.06
CA ILE A 23 -2.12 0.19 -3.98
C ILE A 23 -1.95 -1.26 -3.51
N PRO A 24 -1.65 -1.52 -2.22
CA PRO A 24 -1.72 -2.86 -1.66
C PRO A 24 -3.01 -3.55 -2.14
N ARG A 25 -2.89 -4.69 -2.82
CA ARG A 25 -4.02 -5.37 -3.48
C ARG A 25 -5.18 -5.73 -2.54
N MET A 26 -4.97 -5.64 -1.23
CA MET A 26 -5.98 -5.87 -0.19
C MET A 26 -6.80 -4.63 0.19
N LEU A 27 -6.36 -3.41 -0.14
CA LEU A 27 -7.08 -2.17 0.21
C LEU A 27 -8.51 -2.07 -0.30
N PRO A 28 -8.87 -2.55 -1.50
CA PRO A 28 -10.25 -2.50 -1.99
C PRO A 28 -11.24 -3.31 -1.16
N PHE A 29 -10.75 -4.30 -0.40
CA PHE A 29 -11.56 -5.23 0.37
C PHE A 29 -11.77 -4.80 1.83
N PHE A 30 -11.15 -3.70 2.26
CA PHE A 30 -11.39 -3.14 3.60
C PHE A 30 -12.59 -2.20 3.62
N ASP A 31 -13.15 -2.02 4.82
CA ASP A 31 -14.21 -1.05 5.10
C ASP A 31 -13.85 0.35 4.56
N ALA A 32 -14.88 1.09 4.13
CA ALA A 32 -14.71 2.41 3.54
C ALA A 32 -13.96 3.39 4.47
N GLU A 33 -14.17 3.28 5.78
CA GLU A 33 -13.48 4.08 6.79
C GLU A 33 -11.98 3.77 6.85
N VAL A 34 -11.62 2.49 6.86
CA VAL A 34 -10.22 2.04 6.85
C VAL A 34 -9.51 2.53 5.58
N ARG A 35 -10.20 2.44 4.43
CA ARG A 35 -9.70 2.96 3.16
C ARG A 35 -9.49 4.47 3.17
N ALA A 36 -10.37 5.23 3.82
CA ALA A 36 -10.24 6.67 3.94
C ALA A 36 -9.06 7.08 4.84
N LYS A 37 -8.76 6.30 5.88
CA LYS A 37 -7.65 6.54 6.82
C LYS A 37 -6.30 6.02 6.32
N ALA A 38 -6.27 5.04 5.42
CA ALA A 38 -5.02 4.43 4.92
C ALA A 38 -4.00 5.43 4.31
N PRO A 39 -4.39 6.44 3.50
CA PRO A 39 -3.45 7.44 3.00
C PRO A 39 -2.78 8.25 4.12
N HIS A 40 -3.52 8.56 5.19
CA HIS A 40 -2.97 9.25 6.35
C HIS A 40 -1.99 8.36 7.11
N GLY A 41 -2.28 7.06 7.25
CA GLY A 41 -1.35 6.12 7.89
C GLY A 41 -0.04 6.00 7.12
N VAL A 42 -0.12 5.98 5.79
CA VAL A 42 1.06 6.00 4.91
C VAL A 42 1.86 7.31 5.01
N GLU A 43 1.18 8.44 5.17
CA GLU A 43 1.84 9.74 5.34
C GLU A 43 2.58 9.83 6.69
N GLU A 44 2.00 9.29 7.77
CA GLU A 44 2.67 9.22 9.06
C GLU A 44 3.92 8.35 9.03
N LEU A 45 3.90 7.21 8.31
CA LEU A 45 5.12 6.43 8.05
C LEU A 45 6.20 7.29 7.37
N ARG A 46 5.83 8.07 6.35
CA ARG A 46 6.76 8.93 5.62
C ARG A 46 7.36 10.01 6.52
N LYS A 47 6.56 10.64 7.39
CA LYS A 47 7.04 11.65 8.36
C LYS A 47 8.07 11.08 9.34
N GLN A 48 7.95 9.80 9.66
CA GLN A 48 8.92 9.08 10.50
C GLN A 48 10.15 8.58 9.74
N GLY A 49 10.29 8.94 8.46
CA GLY A 49 11.38 8.46 7.61
C GLY A 49 11.23 7.00 7.18
N ILE A 50 10.05 6.41 7.36
CA ILE A 50 9.76 5.03 7.00
C ILE A 50 9.26 4.95 5.55
N TRP A 51 10.03 4.27 4.70
CA TRP A 51 9.69 4.08 3.30
C TRP A 51 8.69 2.95 3.13
N VAL A 52 7.52 3.26 2.59
CA VAL A 52 6.41 2.30 2.39
C VAL A 52 6.83 1.01 1.68
N VAL A 53 7.78 1.08 0.75
CA VAL A 53 8.29 -0.09 0.00
C VAL A 53 9.00 -1.12 0.89
N ASN A 54 9.46 -0.72 2.08
CA ASN A 54 10.09 -1.57 3.08
C ASN A 54 9.14 -1.91 4.24
N THR A 55 7.86 -1.59 4.09
CA THR A 55 6.82 -1.88 5.08
C THR A 55 5.85 -2.92 4.57
N LYS A 56 5.36 -3.75 5.49
CA LYS A 56 4.30 -4.72 5.26
C LYS A 56 3.21 -4.46 6.28
N LEU A 57 1.99 -4.21 5.82
CA LEU A 57 0.83 -4.11 6.71
C LEU A 57 0.56 -5.50 7.32
N GLN A 58 0.62 -5.58 8.65
CA GLN A 58 0.40 -6.81 9.40
C GLN A 58 -1.05 -6.92 9.89
N SER A 59 -1.57 -5.84 10.47
CA SER A 59 -2.93 -5.84 11.00
C SER A 59 -3.57 -4.46 10.90
N ILE A 60 -4.90 -4.48 10.88
CA ILE A 60 -5.75 -3.29 11.02
C ILE A 60 -6.69 -3.58 12.17
N GLN A 61 -6.71 -2.71 13.17
CA GLN A 61 -7.65 -2.80 14.28
C GLN A 61 -8.58 -1.61 14.25
N LYS A 62 -9.88 -1.89 14.15
CA LYS A 62 -10.91 -0.87 14.28
C LYS A 62 -11.36 -0.80 15.73
N GLN A 63 -11.12 0.34 16.37
CA GLN A 63 -11.68 0.71 17.67
C GLN A 63 -12.89 1.63 17.47
N GLU A 64 -13.63 1.93 18.53
CA GLU A 64 -14.88 2.73 18.44
C GLU A 64 -14.68 4.10 17.79
N THR A 65 -13.52 4.72 17.97
CA THR A 65 -13.21 6.07 17.47
C THR A 65 -11.96 6.13 16.58
N SER A 66 -11.20 5.04 16.49
CA SER A 66 -9.91 5.03 15.79
C SER A 66 -9.70 3.76 14.96
N THR A 67 -8.82 3.86 13.97
CA THR A 67 -8.32 2.77 13.17
C THR A 67 -6.81 2.73 13.32
N CYS A 68 -6.31 1.65 13.92
CA CYS A 68 -4.89 1.42 14.08
C CYS A 68 -4.36 0.52 12.97
N PHE A 69 -3.29 0.96 12.32
CA PHE A 69 -2.56 0.23 11.30
C PHE A 69 -1.23 -0.22 11.87
N THR A 70 -0.99 -1.53 11.91
CA THR A 70 0.28 -2.10 12.35
C THR A 70 1.08 -2.49 11.11
N PHE A 71 2.26 -1.90 10.96
CA PHE A 71 3.19 -2.20 9.89
C PHE A 71 4.43 -2.87 10.48
N GLU A 72 4.90 -3.92 9.82
CA GLU A 72 6.24 -4.43 10.03
C GLU A 72 7.16 -3.78 8.99
N HIS A 73 8.30 -3.27 9.40
CA HIS A 73 9.29 -2.71 8.49
C HIS A 73 10.67 -3.33 8.70
N ARG A 74 11.44 -3.44 7.62
CA ARG A 74 12.78 -4.02 7.64
C ARG A 74 13.73 -3.16 6.83
N TYR A 75 14.73 -2.58 7.49
CA TYR A 75 15.84 -1.93 6.82
C TYR A 75 17.04 -2.84 6.75
N ARG A 76 17.49 -3.17 5.54
CA ARG A 76 18.76 -3.89 5.38
C ARG A 76 19.90 -2.93 5.70
N SER A 77 20.61 -3.17 6.79
CA SER A 77 21.95 -2.62 6.98
C SER A 77 22.95 -3.45 6.19
N ARG A 78 24.07 -2.85 5.75
CA ARG A 78 25.08 -3.52 4.92
C ARG A 78 25.66 -4.73 5.68
N GLY A 79 25.18 -5.93 5.36
CA GLY A 79 25.71 -7.20 5.83
C GLY A 79 24.90 -7.91 6.93
N SER A 80 23.84 -7.30 7.46
CA SER A 80 22.95 -7.92 8.45
C SER A 80 21.48 -7.81 8.03
N VAL A 81 20.75 -8.91 8.19
CA VAL A 81 19.28 -8.88 8.18
C VAL A 81 18.89 -8.21 9.48
N ALA A 82 18.41 -6.96 9.42
CA ALA A 82 17.83 -6.32 10.59
C ALA A 82 16.56 -7.07 10.97
N ASP A 83 16.36 -7.23 12.27
CA ASP A 83 15.12 -7.78 12.80
C ASP A 83 13.94 -6.90 12.40
N PRO A 84 12.76 -7.51 12.17
CA PRO A 84 11.55 -6.76 11.87
C PRO A 84 11.18 -5.84 13.03
N GLU A 85 10.95 -4.57 12.70
CA GLU A 85 10.44 -3.59 13.65
C GLU A 85 8.98 -3.31 13.35
N GLU A 86 8.14 -3.38 14.39
CA GLU A 86 6.71 -3.07 14.28
C GLU A 86 6.45 -1.61 14.61
N ILE A 87 5.57 -1.00 13.83
CA ILE A 87 5.06 0.34 14.07
C ILE A 87 3.55 0.35 13.96
N THR A 88 2.90 0.94 14.97
CA THR A 88 1.45 1.08 15.02
C THR A 88 1.06 2.54 14.92
N ILE A 89 0.21 2.87 13.95
CA ILE A 89 -0.31 4.23 13.73
C ILE A 89 -1.83 4.20 13.89
N CYS A 90 -2.36 4.96 14.85
CA CYS A 90 -3.79 5.06 15.11
C CYS A 90 -4.36 6.40 14.63
N LEU A 91 -5.48 6.34 13.90
CA LEU A 91 -6.11 7.47 13.21
C LEU A 91 -7.63 7.53 13.42
#